data_AF-A0A0D9WL55-F1
#
_entry.id   AF-A0A0D9WL55-F1
#
_cell.length_a   1.000
_cell.length_b   1.000
_cell.length_c   1.000
_cell.angle_alpha   90.00
_cell.angle_beta   90.00
_cell.angle_gamma   90.00
#
_symmetry.space_group_name_H-M   'P 1'
#
loop_
_entity.id
_entity.type
_entity.pdbx_description
1 polymer ?
#
loop_
_entity_poly.entity_id
_entity_poly.type
_entity_poly.pdbx_seq_one_letter_code
_entity_poly.pdbx_strand_id
1 'polypeptide(L)'
;MESGTEFYADEGLHIDPKWLIDPKLLFVGPRIGEGAHAKVYEGKYKNQNVAIKIVHKGDTPEEMVKREGRFLREVTMLSRLQHKNLVKFIGACLEPAMVVVTELLVGGSLRKYLVGLRPRNLEPCVAVGFALDIARAMECLHAHGIIHRDLKPENLLLTADQRTVKLVDLGLAREETLTEMMTAETGTYRWMAPELYSTVTLRHGEKKHYNHKVDVYSFAIVLWELLHNKMPFEGMSNLQAAYAAAFKMYI
;
A
#
# COMPACT_ATOMS: atom_id res chain seq x y z
N MET A 1 22.39 31.74 -35.45
CA MET A 1 22.11 32.03 -34.03
C MET A 1 21.37 30.82 -33.50
N GLU A 2 22.11 29.92 -32.87
CA GLU A 2 21.56 28.76 -32.17
C GLU A 2 20.87 29.25 -30.90
N SER A 3 19.61 28.87 -30.70
CA SER A 3 18.97 28.94 -29.38
C SER A 3 18.55 27.52 -29.02
N GLY A 4 19.39 26.90 -28.19
CA GLY A 4 19.16 25.57 -27.64
C GLY A 4 17.89 25.52 -26.82
N THR A 5 16.98 24.66 -27.23
CA THR A 5 15.98 24.08 -26.33
C THR A 5 16.64 22.86 -25.72
N GLU A 6 17.23 23.04 -24.54
CA GLU A 6 17.62 21.91 -23.69
C GLU A 6 16.36 21.15 -23.33
N PHE A 7 16.20 19.99 -23.95
CA PHE A 7 15.29 18.95 -23.48
C PHE A 7 15.80 18.54 -22.10
N TYR A 8 15.05 18.87 -21.05
CA TYR A 8 15.17 18.20 -19.77
C TYR A 8 14.83 16.72 -20.02
N ALA A 9 15.87 15.91 -20.22
CA ALA A 9 15.75 14.47 -20.18
C ALA A 9 15.19 14.11 -18.79
N ASP A 10 14.04 13.43 -18.79
CA ASP A 10 13.51 12.73 -17.63
C ASP A 10 14.67 11.90 -17.05
N GLU A 11 15.23 12.29 -15.91
CA GLU A 11 16.22 11.48 -15.21
C GLU A 11 15.53 10.16 -14.88
N GLY A 12 15.79 9.15 -15.70
CA GLY A 12 15.08 7.88 -15.65
C GLY A 12 15.01 7.38 -14.22
N LEU A 13 13.79 7.07 -13.76
CA LEU A 13 13.57 6.44 -12.46
C LEU A 13 14.52 5.24 -12.33
N HIS A 14 15.44 5.31 -11.38
CA HIS A 14 16.41 4.25 -11.11
C HIS A 14 16.43 3.95 -9.62
N ILE A 15 16.84 2.73 -9.27
CA ILE A 15 17.07 2.37 -7.88
C ILE A 15 18.37 3.03 -7.44
N ASP A 16 18.33 3.84 -6.37
CA ASP A 16 19.53 4.40 -5.77
C ASP A 16 20.50 3.26 -5.39
N PRO A 17 21.78 3.33 -5.81
CA PRO A 17 22.75 2.26 -5.61
C PRO A 17 22.87 1.76 -4.17
N LYS A 18 22.60 2.59 -3.17
CA LYS A 18 22.66 2.17 -1.75
C LYS A 18 21.57 1.16 -1.37
N TRP A 19 20.48 1.11 -2.13
CA TRP A 19 19.35 0.21 -1.92
C TRP A 19 19.37 -0.99 -2.87
N LEU A 20 20.35 -1.07 -3.79
CA LEU A 20 20.52 -2.24 -4.64
C LEU A 20 20.97 -3.44 -3.81
N ILE A 21 20.28 -4.56 -3.99
CA ILE A 21 20.66 -5.84 -3.40
C ILE A 21 21.19 -6.79 -4.46
N ASP A 22 22.17 -7.61 -4.09
CA ASP A 22 22.59 -8.76 -4.90
C ASP A 22 21.56 -9.89 -4.77
N PRO A 23 20.84 -10.25 -5.85
CA PRO A 23 19.85 -11.32 -5.83
C PRO A 23 20.44 -12.69 -5.47
N LYS A 24 21.74 -12.92 -5.68
CA LYS A 24 22.41 -14.18 -5.33
C LYS A 24 22.49 -14.41 -3.82
N LEU A 25 22.35 -13.34 -3.04
CA LEU A 25 22.32 -13.39 -1.58
C LEU A 25 20.90 -13.57 -1.03
N LEU A 26 19.89 -13.65 -1.90
CA LEU A 26 18.51 -13.94 -1.50
C LEU A 26 18.26 -15.44 -1.46
N PHE A 27 17.71 -15.89 -0.34
CA PHE A 27 17.10 -17.20 -0.22
C PHE A 27 15.59 -17.04 -0.13
N VAL A 28 14.86 -17.53 -1.14
CA VAL A 28 13.40 -17.46 -1.20
C VAL A 28 12.82 -18.73 -0.56
N GLY A 29 12.02 -18.54 0.48
CA GLY A 29 11.33 -19.60 1.21
C GLY A 29 9.86 -19.74 0.81
N PRO A 30 8.98 -20.15 1.73
CA PRO A 30 7.57 -20.39 1.43
C PRO A 30 6.83 -19.08 1.11
N ARG A 31 5.79 -19.20 0.28
CA ARG A 31 4.90 -18.09 -0.06
C ARG A 31 4.02 -17.73 1.13
N ILE A 32 4.00 -16.46 1.50
CA ILE A 32 3.22 -15.92 2.63
C ILE A 32 2.09 -14.98 2.19
N GLY A 33 2.10 -14.51 0.94
CA GLY A 33 1.05 -13.66 0.38
C GLY A 33 1.01 -13.68 -1.14
N GLU A 34 -0.15 -13.37 -1.70
CA GLU A 34 -0.40 -13.27 -3.14
C GLU A 34 -1.41 -12.15 -3.40
N GLY A 35 -1.05 -11.23 -4.29
CA GLY A 35 -1.91 -10.18 -4.82
C GLY A 35 -2.04 -10.31 -6.34
N ALA A 36 -2.79 -9.40 -6.96
CA ALA A 36 -3.05 -9.42 -8.41
C ALA A 36 -1.77 -9.36 -9.26
N HIS A 37 -0.75 -8.65 -8.79
CA HIS A 37 0.47 -8.36 -9.57
C HIS A 37 1.78 -8.72 -8.86
N ALA A 38 1.70 -9.31 -7.66
CA ALA A 38 2.88 -9.66 -6.89
C ALA A 38 2.65 -10.88 -5.99
N LYS A 39 3.73 -11.60 -5.70
CA LYS A 39 3.78 -12.68 -4.70
C LYS A 39 4.77 -12.31 -3.61
N VAL A 40 4.40 -12.58 -2.36
CA VAL A 40 5.24 -12.29 -1.20
C VAL A 40 5.68 -13.61 -0.57
N TYR A 41 6.98 -13.72 -0.33
CA TYR A 41 7.61 -14.90 0.25
C TYR A 41 8.33 -14.52 1.55
N GLU A 42 8.37 -15.46 2.48
CA GLU A 42 9.38 -15.43 3.54
C GLU A 42 10.74 -15.75 2.91
N GLY A 43 11.81 -15.17 3.43
CA GLY A 43 13.15 -15.47 2.94
C GLY A 43 14.26 -14.99 3.85
N LYS A 44 15.49 -15.08 3.34
CA LYS A 44 16.69 -14.55 4.00
C LYS A 44 17.50 -13.68 3.04
N TYR A 45 18.05 -12.60 3.57
CA TYR A 45 19.03 -11.76 2.90
C TYR A 45 20.17 -11.45 3.88
N LYS A 46 21.42 -11.78 3.53
CA LYS A 46 22.60 -11.60 4.41
C LYS A 46 22.37 -12.13 5.84
N ASN A 47 21.82 -13.34 5.97
CA ASN A 47 21.44 -14.01 7.23
C ASN A 47 20.33 -13.33 8.06
N GLN A 48 19.68 -12.29 7.55
CA GLN A 48 18.50 -11.70 8.17
C GLN A 48 17.22 -12.28 7.57
N ASN A 49 16.23 -12.61 8.38
CA ASN A 49 14.89 -12.98 7.91
C ASN A 49 14.18 -11.76 7.31
N VAL A 50 13.60 -11.93 6.12
CA VAL A 50 13.02 -10.84 5.32
C VAL A 50 11.72 -11.27 4.64
N ALA A 51 10.90 -10.30 4.26
CA ALA A 51 9.83 -10.50 3.30
C ALA A 51 10.32 -10.12 1.90
N ILE A 52 10.06 -10.98 0.91
CA ILE A 52 10.49 -10.84 -0.48
C ILE A 52 9.24 -10.70 -1.34
N LYS A 53 8.95 -9.49 -1.82
CA LYS A 53 7.86 -9.21 -2.76
C LYS A 53 8.41 -9.27 -4.18
N ILE A 54 7.94 -10.24 -4.97
CA ILE A 54 8.29 -10.42 -6.38
C ILE A 54 7.14 -9.89 -7.23
N VAL A 55 7.40 -8.89 -8.06
CA VAL A 55 6.40 -8.24 -8.93
C VAL A 55 6.44 -8.87 -10.32
N HIS A 56 5.26 -9.19 -10.87
CA HIS A 56 5.15 -9.76 -12.21
C HIS A 56 5.49 -8.72 -13.28
N LYS A 57 6.45 -9.02 -14.17
CA LYS A 57 6.92 -8.08 -15.20
C LYS A 57 5.82 -7.69 -16.19
N GLY A 58 4.82 -8.52 -16.44
CA GLY A 58 3.76 -8.25 -17.43
C GLY A 58 3.94 -9.18 -18.62
N ASP A 59 2.87 -9.36 -19.39
CA ASP A 59 2.87 -10.33 -20.50
C ASP A 59 3.14 -9.67 -21.86
N THR A 60 2.92 -8.36 -21.97
CA THR A 60 3.22 -7.57 -23.18
C THR A 60 4.29 -6.51 -22.91
N PRO A 61 5.01 -6.04 -23.94
CA PRO A 61 6.00 -4.96 -23.79
C PRO A 61 5.43 -3.70 -23.13
N GLU A 62 4.20 -3.31 -23.47
CA GLU A 62 3.54 -2.14 -22.89
C GLU A 62 3.24 -2.34 -21.40
N GLU A 63 2.82 -3.54 -21.02
CA GLU A 63 2.64 -3.88 -19.61
C GLU A 63 3.96 -3.87 -18.85
N MET A 64 5.04 -4.36 -19.47
CA MET A 64 6.38 -4.40 -18.87
C MET A 64 6.86 -3.01 -18.50
N VAL A 65 6.84 -2.06 -19.44
CA VAL A 65 7.23 -0.66 -19.18
C VAL A 65 6.38 -0.05 -18.07
N LYS A 66 5.06 -0.28 -18.11
CA LYS A 66 4.14 0.26 -17.12
C LYS A 66 4.39 -0.30 -15.72
N ARG A 67 4.62 -1.61 -15.60
CA ARG A 67 4.83 -2.28 -14.31
C ARG A 67 6.20 -1.97 -13.74
N GLU A 68 7.22 -1.88 -14.58
CA GLU A 68 8.55 -1.42 -14.20
C GLU A 68 8.51 0.01 -13.65
N GLY A 69 7.85 0.93 -14.36
CA GLY A 69 7.68 2.30 -13.86
C GLY A 69 6.92 2.38 -12.54
N ARG A 70 5.93 1.50 -12.31
CA ARG A 70 5.24 1.40 -11.00
C ARG A 70 6.16 0.86 -9.91
N PHE A 71 6.92 -0.19 -10.21
CA PHE A 71 7.88 -0.78 -9.30
C PHE A 71 8.95 0.22 -8.87
N LEU A 72 9.55 0.95 -9.82
CA LEU A 72 10.58 1.95 -9.52
C LEU A 72 10.02 3.09 -8.66
N ARG A 73 8.78 3.53 -8.90
CA ARG A 73 8.11 4.50 -8.02
C ARG A 73 7.89 3.95 -6.61
N GLU A 74 7.44 2.70 -6.47
CA GLU A 74 7.27 2.05 -5.17
C GLU A 74 8.60 2.01 -4.40
N VAL A 75 9.69 1.59 -5.06
CA VAL A 75 11.04 1.56 -4.48
C VAL A 75 11.50 2.95 -4.07
N THR A 76 11.32 3.96 -4.93
CA THR A 76 11.68 5.35 -4.62
C THR A 76 10.91 5.87 -3.40
N MET A 77 9.61 5.61 -3.29
CA MET A 77 8.83 6.00 -2.12
C MET A 77 9.29 5.28 -0.85
N LEU A 78 9.44 3.96 -0.89
CA LEU A 78 9.93 3.16 0.25
C LEU A 78 11.31 3.61 0.72
N SER A 79 12.19 3.99 -0.20
CA SER A 79 13.56 4.41 0.08
C SER A 79 13.69 5.70 0.89
N ARG A 80 12.64 6.54 0.88
CA ARG A 80 12.58 7.84 1.57
C ARG A 80 11.89 7.76 2.93
N LEU A 81 11.26 6.63 3.24
CA LEU A 81 10.39 6.48 4.40
C LEU A 81 11.06 5.68 5.51
N GLN A 82 11.15 6.30 6.69
CA GLN A 82 11.63 5.62 7.89
C GLN A 82 10.77 6.03 9.09
N HIS A 83 9.96 5.09 9.58
CA HIS A 83 9.12 5.30 10.74
C HIS A 83 8.81 3.96 11.43
N LYS A 84 8.63 3.95 12.75
CA LYS A 84 8.40 2.72 13.53
C LYS A 84 7.10 1.99 13.15
N ASN A 85 6.11 2.72 12.63
CA ASN A 85 4.81 2.19 12.19
C ASN A 85 4.72 2.03 10.66
N LEU A 86 5.84 2.17 9.94
CA LEU A 86 5.98 1.80 8.53
C LEU A 86 6.91 0.59 8.42
N VAL A 87 6.68 -0.26 7.42
CA VAL A 87 7.59 -1.37 7.15
C VAL A 87 9.00 -0.86 6.82
N LYS A 88 10.01 -1.44 7.44
CA LYS A 88 11.41 -1.14 7.14
C LYS A 88 11.79 -1.69 5.78
N PHE A 89 12.11 -0.80 4.86
CA PHE A 89 12.71 -1.13 3.57
C PHE A 89 14.17 -1.58 3.76
N ILE A 90 14.56 -2.66 3.06
CA ILE A 90 15.91 -3.22 3.10
C ILE A 90 16.62 -3.00 1.77
N GLY A 91 15.91 -3.14 0.66
CA GLY A 91 16.45 -2.88 -0.68
C GLY A 91 15.62 -3.51 -1.78
N ALA A 92 16.08 -3.35 -3.02
CA ALA A 92 15.38 -3.83 -4.20
C ALA A 92 16.35 -4.24 -5.31
N CYS A 93 15.87 -5.08 -6.24
CA CYS A 93 16.57 -5.37 -7.48
C CYS A 93 15.58 -5.42 -8.64
N LEU A 94 16.06 -5.09 -9.85
CA LEU A 94 15.26 -5.13 -11.08
C LEU A 94 15.48 -6.43 -11.86
N GLU A 95 16.70 -6.95 -11.81
CA GLU A 95 17.12 -8.16 -12.52
C GLU A 95 17.67 -9.21 -11.53
N PRO A 96 17.42 -10.52 -11.75
CA PRO A 96 16.66 -11.11 -12.88
C PRO A 96 15.13 -10.90 -12.76
N ALA A 97 14.64 -10.48 -11.60
CA ALA A 97 13.24 -10.19 -11.34
C ALA A 97 13.09 -8.90 -10.52
N MET A 98 11.94 -8.24 -10.67
CA MET A 98 11.57 -7.08 -9.86
C MET A 98 11.25 -7.53 -8.44
N VAL A 99 12.14 -7.21 -7.50
CA VAL A 99 12.04 -7.62 -6.10
C VAL A 99 12.14 -6.40 -5.19
N VAL A 100 11.22 -6.33 -4.22
CA VAL A 100 11.30 -5.45 -3.06
C VAL A 100 11.55 -6.32 -1.82
N VAL A 101 12.54 -5.96 -1.02
CA VAL A 101 12.87 -6.64 0.24
C VAL A 101 12.61 -5.72 1.41
N THR A 102 11.87 -6.23 2.38
CA THR A 102 11.50 -5.52 3.61
C THR A 102 11.71 -6.38 4.85
N GLU A 103 11.61 -5.79 6.04
CA GLU A 103 11.55 -6.58 7.27
C GLU A 103 10.38 -7.57 7.24
N LEU A 104 10.60 -8.76 7.81
CA LEU A 104 9.55 -9.77 7.95
C LEU A 104 8.69 -9.48 9.19
N LEU A 105 7.38 -9.34 8.99
CA LEU A 105 6.40 -9.15 10.08
C LEU A 105 5.58 -10.43 10.27
N VAL A 106 5.92 -11.20 11.31
CA VAL A 106 5.35 -12.52 11.57
C VAL A 106 4.06 -12.50 12.40
N GLY A 107 3.64 -11.35 12.91
CA GLY A 107 2.41 -11.21 13.71
C GLY A 107 1.11 -11.39 12.92
N GLY A 108 1.21 -11.50 11.59
CA GLY A 108 0.08 -11.60 10.68
C GLY A 108 -0.55 -10.24 10.36
N SER A 109 -1.54 -10.24 9.47
CA SER A 109 -2.31 -9.03 9.17
C SER A 109 -3.33 -8.73 10.26
N LEU A 110 -3.64 -7.45 10.44
CA LEU A 110 -4.70 -6.98 11.32
C LEU A 110 -6.04 -7.62 10.93
N ARG A 111 -6.28 -7.85 9.63
CA ARG A 111 -7.43 -8.63 9.16
C ARG A 111 -7.53 -10.01 9.81
N LYS A 112 -6.45 -10.80 9.74
CA LYS A 112 -6.42 -12.16 10.33
C LYS A 112 -6.55 -12.10 11.85
N TYR A 113 -5.90 -11.12 12.48
CA TYR A 113 -5.98 -10.90 13.93
C TYR A 113 -7.40 -10.62 14.40
N LEU A 114 -8.09 -9.67 13.76
CA LEU A 114 -9.48 -9.30 14.06
C LEU A 114 -10.43 -10.49 13.89
N VAL A 115 -10.34 -11.19 12.75
CA VAL A 115 -11.16 -12.38 12.47
C VAL A 115 -10.94 -13.46 13.52
N GLY A 116 -9.69 -13.70 13.94
CA GLY A 116 -9.36 -14.70 14.96
C GLY A 116 -9.90 -14.37 16.36
N LEU A 117 -10.21 -13.09 16.64
CA LEU A 117 -10.81 -12.68 17.90
C LEU A 117 -12.34 -12.80 17.91
N ARG A 118 -13.00 -12.85 16.75
CA ARG A 118 -14.46 -12.87 16.67
C ARG A 118 -15.03 -14.11 17.38
N PRO A 119 -16.16 -13.96 18.10
CA PRO A 119 -17.04 -12.78 18.15
C PRO A 119 -16.64 -11.74 19.21
N ARG A 120 -15.48 -11.87 19.87
CA ARG A 120 -15.02 -10.90 20.88
C ARG A 120 -14.49 -9.64 20.20
N ASN A 121 -14.63 -8.50 20.88
CA ASN A 121 -14.03 -7.24 20.47
C ASN A 121 -12.59 -7.14 20.99
N LEU A 122 -11.81 -6.25 20.38
CA LEU A 122 -10.53 -5.82 20.95
C LEU A 122 -10.78 -5.10 22.26
N GLU A 123 -9.83 -5.21 23.19
CA GLU A 123 -9.82 -4.33 24.35
C GLU A 123 -9.67 -2.87 23.88
N PRO A 124 -10.43 -1.91 24.45
CA PRO A 124 -10.40 -0.52 24.00
C PRO A 124 -9.00 0.10 23.98
N CYS A 125 -8.17 -0.22 24.97
CA CYS A 125 -6.78 0.28 25.04
C CYS A 125 -5.93 -0.24 23.87
N VAL A 126 -6.11 -1.50 23.48
CA VAL A 126 -5.42 -2.10 22.32
C VAL A 126 -5.91 -1.45 21.03
N ALA A 127 -7.22 -1.28 20.87
CA ALA A 127 -7.81 -0.63 19.71
C ALA A 127 -7.29 0.82 19.52
N VAL A 128 -7.22 1.60 20.61
CA VAL A 128 -6.65 2.96 20.59
C VAL A 128 -5.15 2.93 20.26
N GLY A 129 -4.40 1.97 20.81
CA GLY A 129 -2.98 1.79 20.49
C GLY A 129 -2.75 1.52 19.00
N PHE A 130 -3.50 0.59 18.42
CA PHE A 130 -3.43 0.28 16.99
C PHE A 130 -3.86 1.46 16.12
N ALA A 131 -4.94 2.16 16.49
CA ALA A 131 -5.38 3.36 15.78
C ALA A 131 -4.30 4.45 15.78
N LEU A 132 -3.62 4.66 16.89
CA LEU A 132 -2.53 5.63 17.01
C LEU A 132 -1.32 5.24 16.15
N ASP A 133 -0.95 3.97 16.11
CA ASP A 133 0.11 3.45 15.25
C ASP A 133 -0.19 3.72 13.77
N ILE A 134 -1.42 3.43 13.33
CA ILE A 134 -1.86 3.68 11.95
C ILE A 134 -1.87 5.17 11.63
N ALA A 135 -2.38 6.01 12.54
CA ALA A 135 -2.40 7.46 12.35
C ALA A 135 -0.99 8.05 12.19
N ARG A 136 -0.02 7.60 12.98
CA ARG A 136 1.39 8.04 12.85
C ARG A 136 2.03 7.56 11.56
N ALA A 137 1.69 6.36 11.08
CA ALA A 137 2.14 5.88 9.78
C ALA A 137 1.64 6.78 8.65
N MET A 138 0.35 7.15 8.66
CA MET A 138 -0.24 8.06 7.67
C MET A 138 0.35 9.46 7.76
N GLU A 139 0.51 10.00 8.97
CA GLU A 139 1.16 11.30 9.18
C GLU A 139 2.55 11.34 8.52
N CYS A 140 3.35 10.28 8.70
CA CYS A 140 4.64 10.15 8.05
C CYS A 140 4.53 10.14 6.52
N LEU A 141 3.60 9.37 5.94
CA LEU A 141 3.38 9.36 4.49
C LEU A 141 2.97 10.74 3.96
N HIS A 142 1.98 11.36 4.59
CA HIS A 142 1.42 12.65 4.16
C HIS A 142 2.44 13.78 4.29
N ALA A 143 3.30 13.75 5.33
CA ALA A 143 4.41 14.69 5.47
C ALA A 143 5.45 14.59 4.34
N HIS A 144 5.54 13.44 3.67
CA HIS A 144 6.38 13.25 2.48
C HIS A 144 5.60 13.44 1.16
N GLY A 145 4.36 13.95 1.23
CA GLY A 145 3.50 14.15 0.06
C GLY A 145 3.06 12.84 -0.60
N ILE A 146 3.01 11.73 0.15
CA ILE A 146 2.63 10.41 -0.37
C ILE A 146 1.22 10.07 0.10
N ILE A 147 0.34 9.71 -0.83
CA ILE A 147 -1.01 9.19 -0.55
C ILE A 147 -0.97 7.67 -0.68
N HIS A 148 -1.46 6.94 0.33
CA HIS A 148 -1.43 5.47 0.37
C HIS A 148 -2.44 4.83 -0.59
N ARG A 149 -3.69 5.28 -0.57
CA ARG A 149 -4.82 4.88 -1.44
C ARG A 149 -5.36 3.45 -1.29
N ASP A 150 -4.64 2.57 -0.59
CA ASP A 150 -5.09 1.18 -0.34
C ASP A 150 -5.04 0.83 1.16
N LEU A 151 -5.39 1.78 2.04
CA LEU A 151 -5.34 1.55 3.48
C LEU A 151 -6.50 0.63 3.91
N LYS A 152 -6.17 -0.56 4.39
CA LYS A 152 -7.11 -1.61 4.81
C LYS A 152 -6.45 -2.58 5.79
N PRO A 153 -7.21 -3.38 6.57
CA PRO A 153 -6.66 -4.31 7.54
C PRO A 153 -5.70 -5.36 6.97
N GLU A 154 -5.76 -5.66 5.67
CA GLU A 154 -4.84 -6.56 4.98
C GLU A 154 -3.44 -5.96 4.81
N ASN A 155 -3.34 -4.64 4.67
CA ASN A 155 -2.07 -3.91 4.50
C ASN A 155 -1.52 -3.37 5.84
N LEU A 156 -2.11 -3.79 6.95
CA LEU A 156 -1.67 -3.47 8.31
C LEU A 156 -1.16 -4.75 8.95
N LEU A 157 0.15 -4.88 9.13
CA LEU A 157 0.78 -6.07 9.71
C LEU A 157 1.19 -5.82 11.16
N LEU A 158 1.16 -6.88 11.96
CA LEU A 158 1.53 -6.85 13.36
C LEU A 158 2.96 -7.32 13.57
N THR A 159 3.63 -6.74 14.56
CA THR A 159 4.89 -7.26 15.11
C THR A 159 4.70 -8.64 15.73
N ALA A 160 5.79 -9.37 15.97
CA ALA A 160 5.75 -10.74 16.51
C ALA A 160 5.00 -10.84 17.85
N ASP A 161 5.10 -9.82 18.70
CA ASP A 161 4.39 -9.72 19.98
C ASP A 161 2.95 -9.22 19.85
N GLN A 162 2.51 -8.89 18.62
CA GLN A 162 1.21 -8.34 18.29
C GLN A 162 0.86 -7.05 19.04
N ARG A 163 1.87 -6.28 19.47
CA ARG A 163 1.67 -5.02 20.20
C ARG A 163 1.77 -3.77 19.34
N THR A 164 2.33 -3.88 18.14
CA THR A 164 2.54 -2.74 17.25
C THR A 164 2.04 -3.04 15.85
N VAL A 165 1.32 -2.08 15.27
CA VAL A 165 0.89 -2.12 13.87
C VAL A 165 1.92 -1.41 13.00
N LYS A 166 2.25 -2.02 11.86
CA LYS A 166 3.02 -1.40 10.79
C LYS A 166 2.23 -1.45 9.48
N LEU A 167 2.17 -0.31 8.81
CA LEU A 167 1.62 -0.20 7.47
C LEU A 167 2.62 -0.72 6.43
N VAL A 168 2.12 -1.54 5.52
CA VAL A 168 2.88 -2.18 4.44
C VAL A 168 2.22 -1.88 3.09
N ASP A 169 2.94 -2.23 2.01
CA ASP A 169 2.48 -2.18 0.62
C ASP A 169 2.18 -0.79 0.05
N LEU A 170 3.16 -0.22 -0.65
CA LEU A 170 3.02 1.05 -1.38
C LEU A 170 2.78 0.82 -2.88
N GLY A 171 2.38 -0.39 -3.30
CA GLY A 171 2.16 -0.71 -4.72
C GLY A 171 1.10 0.15 -5.41
N LEU A 172 0.19 0.74 -4.62
CA LEU A 172 -0.81 1.71 -5.08
C LEU A 172 -0.57 3.13 -4.54
N ALA A 173 0.53 3.40 -3.84
CA ALA A 173 0.83 4.75 -3.37
C ALA A 173 1.22 5.69 -4.53
N ARG A 174 1.04 7.01 -4.33
CA ARG A 174 1.48 8.04 -5.28
C ARG A 174 1.87 9.33 -4.56
N GLU A 175 2.71 10.13 -5.20
CA GLU A 175 2.91 11.53 -4.83
C GLU A 175 1.61 12.33 -5.07
N GLU A 176 1.25 13.19 -4.12
CA GLU A 176 0.01 13.99 -4.11
C GLU A 176 -0.10 14.93 -5.32
N THR A 177 1.03 15.29 -5.93
CA THR A 177 1.12 16.15 -7.12
C THR A 177 0.74 15.45 -8.44
N LEU A 178 0.70 14.11 -8.48
CA LEU A 178 0.45 13.33 -9.71
C LEU A 178 -1.05 13.11 -9.96
N THR A 179 -1.64 13.88 -10.88
CA THR A 179 -3.06 13.82 -11.26
C THR A 179 -3.39 12.76 -12.33
N GLU A 180 -2.97 11.52 -12.16
CA GLU A 180 -3.28 10.44 -13.12
C GLU A 180 -4.56 9.67 -12.80
N MET A 181 -5.32 9.29 -13.84
CA MET A 181 -6.50 8.40 -13.73
C MET A 181 -6.16 7.06 -13.06
N MET A 182 -7.17 6.50 -12.39
CA MET A 182 -7.07 5.20 -11.72
C MET A 182 -7.19 4.05 -12.73
N THR A 183 -6.43 2.99 -12.51
CA THR A 183 -6.80 1.65 -12.98
C THR A 183 -7.65 1.04 -11.86
N ALA A 184 -8.93 0.75 -12.16
CA ALA A 184 -9.84 0.13 -11.20
C ALA A 184 -9.30 -1.26 -10.83
N GLU A 185 -8.70 -1.40 -9.65
CA GLU A 185 -8.40 -2.72 -9.09
C GLU A 185 -9.63 -3.21 -8.30
N THR A 186 -10.14 -4.35 -8.73
CA THR A 186 -11.28 -5.05 -8.16
C THR A 186 -10.92 -5.63 -6.79
N GLY A 187 -11.20 -4.91 -5.69
CA GLY A 187 -11.01 -5.51 -4.36
C GLY A 187 -11.19 -4.62 -3.13
N THR A 188 -10.79 -3.34 -3.18
CA THR A 188 -10.68 -2.50 -1.96
C THR A 188 -11.84 -1.52 -1.73
N TYR A 189 -12.90 -1.58 -2.53
CA TYR A 189 -13.98 -0.58 -2.52
C TYR A 189 -14.59 -0.25 -1.14
N ARG A 190 -14.58 -1.20 -0.20
CA ARG A 190 -15.19 -1.06 1.13
C ARG A 190 -14.49 -0.07 2.07
N TRP A 191 -13.17 0.09 1.95
CA TRP A 191 -12.40 1.08 2.71
C TRP A 191 -12.06 2.30 1.85
N MET A 192 -12.46 2.31 0.57
CA MET A 192 -12.10 3.35 -0.38
C MET A 192 -13.04 4.54 -0.26
N ALA A 193 -12.48 5.75 -0.28
CA ALA A 193 -13.25 6.97 -0.25
C ALA A 193 -14.14 7.12 -1.52
N PRO A 194 -15.37 7.65 -1.40
CA PRO A 194 -16.32 7.73 -2.50
C PRO A 194 -15.86 8.56 -3.70
N GLU A 195 -15.03 9.56 -3.46
CA GLU A 195 -14.43 10.38 -4.49
C GLU A 195 -13.45 9.63 -5.39
N LEU A 196 -12.88 8.49 -4.95
CA LEU A 196 -11.93 7.71 -5.74
C LEU A 196 -12.60 6.91 -6.86
N TYR A 197 -13.84 6.42 -6.69
CA TYR A 197 -14.55 5.64 -7.71
C TYR A 197 -15.74 6.37 -8.34
N SER A 198 -16.03 7.59 -7.89
CA SER A 198 -17.02 8.43 -8.55
C SER A 198 -16.52 8.78 -9.96
N THR A 199 -17.00 8.04 -10.95
CA THR A 199 -16.79 8.22 -12.40
C THR A 199 -17.39 9.52 -12.94
N VAL A 200 -17.80 10.45 -12.06
CA VAL A 200 -18.24 11.78 -12.45
C VAL A 200 -17.01 12.54 -12.89
N THR A 201 -16.71 12.44 -14.18
CA THR A 201 -16.01 13.49 -14.90
C THR A 201 -16.73 14.79 -14.57
N LEU A 202 -15.99 15.79 -14.08
CA LEU A 202 -16.54 17.14 -14.02
C LEU A 202 -17.04 17.48 -15.42
N ARG A 203 -18.14 18.24 -15.52
CA ARG A 203 -18.87 18.54 -16.77
C ARG A 203 -18.00 19.12 -17.90
N HIS A 204 -16.73 19.45 -17.63
CA HIS A 204 -15.75 20.06 -18.54
C HIS A 204 -14.47 19.24 -18.75
N GLY A 205 -14.46 17.94 -18.43
CA GLY A 205 -13.26 17.11 -18.61
C GLY A 205 -12.14 17.39 -17.60
N GLU A 206 -12.42 18.20 -16.58
CA GLU A 206 -11.51 18.42 -15.46
C GLU A 206 -11.41 17.16 -14.59
N LYS A 207 -10.17 16.83 -14.23
CA LYS A 207 -9.86 15.69 -13.37
C LYS A 207 -10.42 15.96 -11.98
N LYS A 208 -11.14 14.98 -11.40
CA LYS A 208 -11.58 15.08 -10.01
C LYS A 208 -10.34 15.04 -9.11
N HIS A 209 -10.00 16.18 -8.52
CA HIS A 209 -8.89 16.27 -7.58
C HIS A 209 -9.27 15.57 -6.27
N TYR A 210 -8.51 14.53 -5.91
CA TYR A 210 -8.52 13.96 -4.56
C TYR A 210 -7.14 14.18 -3.95
N ASN A 211 -7.09 14.28 -2.63
CA ASN A 211 -5.88 14.55 -1.85
C ASN A 211 -5.70 13.48 -0.77
N HIS A 212 -4.77 13.67 0.14
CA HIS A 212 -4.52 12.75 1.26
C HIS A 212 -5.75 12.43 2.14
N LYS A 213 -6.87 13.17 2.03
CA LYS A 213 -8.12 12.89 2.78
C LYS A 213 -8.77 11.56 2.42
N VAL A 214 -8.45 10.98 1.26
CA VAL A 214 -8.92 9.63 0.92
C VAL A 214 -8.40 8.59 1.91
N ASP A 215 -7.16 8.74 2.40
CA ASP A 215 -6.59 7.85 3.42
C ASP A 215 -7.25 8.07 4.79
N VAL A 216 -7.67 9.31 5.09
CA VAL A 216 -8.40 9.64 6.33
C VAL A 216 -9.76 8.94 6.35
N TYR A 217 -10.44 8.87 5.21
CA TYR A 217 -11.67 8.08 5.08
C TYR A 217 -11.39 6.59 5.35
N SER A 218 -10.40 6.01 4.69
CA SER A 218 -10.02 4.61 4.87
C SER A 218 -9.66 4.30 6.33
N PHE A 219 -8.94 5.20 6.99
CA PHE A 219 -8.62 5.11 8.40
C PHE A 219 -9.87 5.11 9.28
N ALA A 220 -10.86 5.95 8.99
CA ALA A 220 -12.11 5.97 9.76
C ALA A 220 -12.85 4.63 9.68
N ILE A 221 -12.84 3.97 8.51
CA ILE A 221 -13.43 2.63 8.35
C ILE A 221 -12.62 1.58 9.13
N VAL A 222 -11.29 1.64 9.08
CA VAL A 222 -10.43 0.74 9.89
C VAL A 222 -10.64 0.96 11.39
N LEU A 223 -10.75 2.21 11.84
CA LEU A 223 -11.04 2.56 13.24
C LEU A 223 -12.40 2.00 13.68
N TRP A 224 -13.42 2.13 12.83
CA TRP A 224 -14.73 1.54 13.10
C TRP A 224 -14.62 0.01 13.26
N GLU A 225 -13.85 -0.66 12.41
CA GLU A 225 -13.63 -2.11 12.49
C GLU A 225 -12.82 -2.50 13.75
N LEU A 226 -11.83 -1.71 14.16
CA LEU A 226 -11.10 -1.93 15.42
C LEU A 226 -12.02 -1.88 16.65
N LEU A 227 -13.01 -0.98 16.65
CA LEU A 227 -13.92 -0.77 17.78
C LEU A 227 -15.05 -1.81 17.84
N HIS A 228 -15.56 -2.23 16.68
CA HIS A 228 -16.72 -3.12 16.60
C HIS A 228 -16.36 -4.59 16.30
N ASN A 229 -15.14 -4.85 15.85
CA ASN A 229 -14.67 -6.13 15.30
C ASN A 229 -15.69 -6.81 14.37
N LYS A 230 -16.33 -6.02 13.51
CA LYS A 230 -17.28 -6.47 12.50
C LYS A 230 -16.76 -6.13 11.12
N MET A 231 -17.19 -6.91 10.13
CA MET A 231 -16.94 -6.55 8.74
C MET A 231 -17.73 -5.27 8.41
N PRO A 232 -17.09 -4.18 7.94
CA PRO A 232 -17.83 -2.97 7.55
C PRO A 232 -18.85 -3.32 6.46
N PHE A 233 -20.08 -2.79 6.51
CA PHE A 233 -21.14 -3.10 5.52
C PHE A 233 -21.37 -4.61 5.30
N GLU A 234 -21.44 -5.37 6.39
CA GLU A 234 -21.65 -6.82 6.37
C GLU A 234 -22.86 -7.22 5.51
N GLY A 235 -22.74 -8.31 4.75
CA GLY A 235 -23.77 -8.76 3.82
C GLY A 235 -23.79 -8.05 2.45
N MET A 236 -23.03 -6.98 2.27
CA MET A 236 -22.88 -6.31 0.96
C MET A 236 -21.67 -6.82 0.20
N SER A 237 -21.75 -6.90 -1.13
CA SER A 237 -20.56 -7.00 -2.00
C SER A 237 -19.70 -5.74 -1.89
N ASN A 238 -18.44 -5.81 -2.34
CA ASN A 238 -17.53 -4.65 -2.29
C ASN A 238 -18.07 -3.45 -3.07
N LEU A 239 -18.72 -3.68 -4.21
CA LEU A 239 -19.34 -2.62 -5.00
C LEU A 239 -20.55 -2.02 -4.27
N GLN A 240 -21.42 -2.85 -3.71
CA GLN A 240 -22.58 -2.38 -2.94
C GLN A 240 -22.16 -1.56 -1.72
N ALA A 241 -21.11 -1.97 -1.00
CA ALA A 241 -20.56 -1.22 0.11
C ALA A 241 -20.06 0.18 -0.33
N ALA A 242 -19.35 0.26 -1.45
CA ALA A 242 -18.96 1.54 -2.04
C ALA A 242 -20.19 2.39 -2.42
N TYR A 243 -21.22 1.81 -3.03
CA TYR A 243 -22.46 2.56 -3.29
C TYR A 243 -23.09 3.07 -1.99
N ALA A 244 -23.23 2.24 -0.96
CA ALA A 244 -23.79 2.63 0.33
C ALA A 244 -23.00 3.79 0.97
N ALA A 245 -21.67 3.71 0.96
CA ALA A 245 -20.76 4.74 1.43
C ALA A 245 -20.94 6.09 0.70
N ALA A 246 -21.08 6.07 -0.63
CA ALA A 246 -21.24 7.28 -1.44
C ALA A 246 -22.58 7.98 -1.21
N PHE A 247 -23.63 7.21 -0.95
CA PHE A 247 -25.00 7.72 -0.80
C PHE A 247 -25.46 7.84 0.67
N LYS A 248 -24.52 7.81 1.63
CA LYS A 248 -24.77 7.97 3.08
C LYS A 248 -25.79 6.97 3.64
N MET A 249 -25.80 5.74 3.14
CA MET A 249 -26.55 4.67 3.78
C MET A 249 -25.75 4.17 5.00
N TYR A 250 -26.40 4.13 6.17
CA TYR A 250 -25.74 3.86 7.46
C TYR A 250 -25.00 2.49 7.48
N ILE A 251 -23.87 2.45 8.20
CA ILE A 251 -22.94 1.32 8.38
C ILE A 251 -23.45 0.36 9.46
#